data_AF-A0A174ETF1-F1
#
_entry.id   AF-A0A174ETF1-F1
#
_cell.length_a   1.000
_cell.length_b   1.000
_cell.length_c   1.000
_cell.angle_alpha   90.00
_cell.angle_beta   90.00
_cell.angle_gamma   90.00
#
_symmetry.space_group_name_H-M   'P 1'
#
loop_
_entity.id
_entity.type
_entity.pdbx_description
1 polymer ?
#
loop_
_entity_poly.entity_id
_entity_poly.type
_entity_poly.pdbx_seq_one_letter_code
_entity_poly.pdbx_strand_id
1 'polypeptide(L)' 'MNKKQLKRTIVIEKLTLNFLLKFLSPTNSLIVYISQILDKHVWRYQHLIYKNYKKKHSRKYAIKKSKAA' A
#
# COMPACT_ATOMS: atom_id res chain seq x y z
N MET A 1 -4.15 -11.07 0.79
CA MET A 1 -3.18 -10.86 -0.31
C MET A 1 -1.76 -10.77 0.23
N ASN A 2 -0.85 -11.50 -0.40
CA ASN A 2 0.58 -11.35 -0.18
C ASN A 2 1.05 -9.97 -0.65
N LYS A 3 2.14 -9.42 -0.08
CA LYS A 3 2.75 -8.14 -0.47
C LYS A 3 3.02 -8.06 -1.97
N LYS A 4 3.48 -9.17 -2.58
CA LYS A 4 3.73 -9.27 -4.03
C LYS A 4 2.43 -9.14 -4.86
N GLN A 5 1.36 -9.79 -4.43
CA GLN A 5 0.04 -9.68 -5.07
C GLN A 5 -0.49 -8.26 -4.96
N LEU A 6 -0.39 -7.65 -3.77
CA LEU A 6 -0.83 -6.27 -3.54
C LEU A 6 -0.08 -5.25 -4.40
N LYS A 7 1.24 -5.42 -4.54
CA LYS A 7 2.04 -4.61 -5.47
C LYS A 7 1.55 -4.76 -6.92
N ARG A 8 1.27 -6.00 -7.37
CA ARG A 8 0.76 -6.24 -8.73
C ARG A 8 -0.61 -5.59 -8.94
N THR A 9 -1.52 -5.74 -7.99
CA THR A 9 -2.85 -5.10 -8.03
C THR A 9 -2.73 -3.59 -8.15
N ILE A 10 -1.90 -2.93 -7.32
CA ILE A 10 -1.66 -1.48 -7.41
C ILE A 10 -1.14 -1.07 -8.78
N VAL A 11 -0.23 -1.85 -9.37
CA VAL A 11 0.31 -1.56 -10.72
C VAL A 11 -0.77 -1.67 -11.78
N ILE A 12 -1.57 -2.74 -11.74
CA ILE A 12 -2.69 -2.94 -12.69
C ILE A 12 -3.70 -1.81 -12.54
N GLU A 13 -4.14 -1.50 -11.33
CA GLU A 13 -5.11 -0.43 -11.07
C GLU A 13 -4.60 0.94 -11.52
N LYS A 14 -3.31 1.24 -11.33
CA LYS A 14 -2.70 2.46 -11.89
C LYS A 14 -2.74 2.51 -13.40
N LEU A 15 -2.41 1.39 -14.06
CA LEU A 15 -2.46 1.30 -15.52
C LEU A 15 -3.89 1.45 -16.03
N THR A 16 -4.85 0.78 -15.40
CA THR A 16 -6.28 0.89 -15.71
C THR A 16 -6.78 2.31 -15.52
N LEU A 17 -6.46 2.96 -14.40
CA LEU A 17 -6.86 4.34 -14.13
C LEU A 17 -6.28 5.31 -15.16
N ASN A 18 -4.98 5.19 -15.46
CA ASN A 18 -4.34 6.00 -16.50
C ASN A 18 -4.94 5.78 -17.89
N PHE A 19 -5.35 4.54 -18.19
CA PHE A 19 -6.05 4.25 -19.44
C PHE A 19 -7.43 4.89 -19.47
N LEU A 20 -8.22 4.75 -18.39
CA LEU A 20 -9.57 5.32 -18.30
C LEU A 20 -9.57 6.84 -18.34
N LEU A 21 -8.57 7.49 -17.73
CA LEU A 21 -8.42 8.96 -17.74
C LEU A 21 -8.16 9.54 -19.15
N LYS A 22 -7.81 8.72 -20.14
CA LYS A 22 -7.75 9.16 -21.55
C LYS A 22 -9.13 9.37 -22.16
N PHE A 23 -10.16 8.72 -21.62
CA PHE A 23 -11.50 8.67 -22.20
C PHE A 23 -12.57 9.27 -21.29
N LEU A 24 -12.34 9.31 -19.98
CA LEU A 24 -13.31 9.76 -18.98
C LEU A 24 -12.75 10.93 -18.17
N SER A 25 -13.64 11.86 -17.78
CA SER A 25 -13.29 12.96 -16.88
C SER A 25 -12.80 12.43 -15.52
N PRO A 26 -11.81 13.08 -14.88
CA PRO A 26 -11.38 12.79 -13.51
C PRO A 26 -12.52 12.86 -12.48
N THR A 27 -13.55 13.67 -12.75
CA THR A 27 -14.73 13.85 -11.89
C THR A 27 -15.81 12.78 -12.11
N ASN A 28 -15.65 11.90 -13.10
CA ASN A 28 -16.58 10.82 -13.35
C ASN A 28 -16.62 9.89 -12.11
N SER A 29 -17.82 9.54 -11.65
CA SER A 29 -18.02 8.73 -10.44
C SER A 29 -17.28 7.39 -10.48
N LEU A 30 -17.17 6.77 -11.67
CA LEU A 30 -16.40 5.55 -11.88
C LEU A 30 -14.91 5.78 -11.63
N ILE A 31 -14.34 6.88 -12.15
CA ILE A 31 -12.93 7.22 -11.94
C ILE A 31 -12.66 7.53 -10.48
N VAL A 32 -13.55 8.27 -9.81
CA VAL A 32 -13.44 8.56 -8.38
C VAL A 32 -13.44 7.26 -7.57
N TYR A 33 -14.35 6.35 -7.88
CA TYR A 33 -14.45 5.05 -7.21
C TYR A 33 -13.19 4.20 -7.40
N ILE A 34 -12.67 4.09 -8.64
CA ILE A 34 -11.43 3.35 -8.90
C ILE A 34 -10.24 4.00 -8.18
N SER A 35 -10.18 5.33 -8.13
CA SER A 35 -9.13 6.06 -7.43
C SER A 35 -9.14 5.75 -5.92
N GLN A 36 -10.33 5.71 -5.30
CA GLN A 36 -10.49 5.35 -3.89
C GLN A 36 -10.07 3.90 -3.60
N ILE A 37 -10.36 2.96 -4.50
CA ILE A 37 -9.90 1.56 -4.38
C ILE A 37 -8.36 1.52 -4.43
N LEU A 38 -7.77 2.20 -5.41
CA LEU A 38 -6.31 2.26 -5.57
C LEU A 38 -5.65 2.81 -4.30
N ASP A 39 -6.20 3.89 -3.73
CA ASP A 39 -5.70 4.48 -2.48
C ASP A 39 -5.77 3.48 -1.31
N LYS A 40 -6.86 2.73 -1.19
CA LYS A 40 -7.02 1.69 -0.17
C LYS A 40 -5.94 0.61 -0.29
N HIS A 41 -5.61 0.19 -1.52
CA HIS A 41 -4.56 -0.79 -1.75
C HIS A 41 -3.16 -0.24 -1.46
N VAL A 42 -2.89 1.01 -1.86
CA VAL A 42 -1.63 1.71 -1.55
C VAL A 42 -1.44 1.85 -0.04
N TRP A 43 -2.46 2.31 0.68
CA TRP A 43 -2.44 2.42 2.14
C TRP A 43 -2.15 1.08 2.79
N ARG A 44 -2.82 0.01 2.35
CA ARG A 44 -2.59 -1.34 2.88
C ARG A 44 -1.15 -1.81 2.63
N TYR A 45 -0.57 -1.50 1.48
CA TYR A 45 0.82 -1.85 1.16
C TYR A 45 1.81 -1.09 2.06
N GLN A 46 1.60 0.21 2.25
CA GLN A 46 2.41 1.03 3.14
C GLN A 46 2.28 0.57 4.60
N HIS A 47 1.06 0.25 5.05
CA HIS A 47 0.80 -0.25 6.39
C HIS A 47 1.54 -1.57 6.67
N LEU A 48 1.60 -2.49 5.69
CA LEU A 48 2.38 -3.72 5.80
C LEU A 48 3.89 -3.44 5.95
N ILE A 49 4.43 -2.47 5.21
CA ILE A 49 5.82 -2.04 5.35
C ILE A 49 6.07 -1.48 6.75
N TYR A 50 5.21 -0.58 7.21
CA TYR A 50 5.28 0.03 8.53
C TYR A 50 5.21 -1.03 9.64
N LYS A 51 4.28 -1.98 9.57
CA LYS A 51 4.15 -3.07 10.54
C LYS A 51 5.41 -3.92 10.64
N ASN A 52 6.03 -4.23 9.50
CA ASN A 52 7.29 -4.98 9.46
C ASN A 52 8.45 -4.18 10.06
N TYR A 53 8.53 -2.88 9.75
CA TYR A 53 9.51 -1.99 10.36
C TYR A 53 9.35 -1.93 11.89
N LYS A 54 8.14 -1.67 12.37
CA LYS A 54 7.81 -1.60 13.82
C LYS A 54 8.19 -2.89 14.54
N LYS A 55 7.89 -4.06 13.94
CA LYS A 55 8.25 -5.37 14.50
C LYS A 55 9.76 -5.57 14.59
N LYS A 56 10.52 -5.21 13.53
CA LYS A 56 11.98 -5.30 13.51
C LYS A 56 12.61 -4.38 14.54
N HIS A 57 12.10 -3.14 14.66
CA HIS A 57 12.62 -2.16 15.60
C HIS A 57 12.34 -2.55 17.06
N SER A 58 11.14 -3.06 17.36
CA SER A 58 10.79 -3.54 18.70
C SER A 58 11.67 -4.71 19.14
N ARG A 59 11.97 -5.65 18.25
CA ARG A 59 12.92 -6.75 18.53
C ARG A 59 14.33 -6.24 18.79
N LYS A 60 14.81 -5.29 17.99
CA LYS A 60 16.15 -4.69 18.17
C LYS A 60 16.24 -3.99 19.53
N TYR A 61 15.19 -3.29 19.94
CA TYR A 61 15.10 -2.66 21.26
C TYR A 61 15.13 -3.70 22.39
N ALA A 62 14.33 -4.77 22.28
CA ALA A 62 14.29 -5.85 23.27
C ALA A 62 15.66 -6.52 23.46
N ILE A 63 16.36 -6.83 22.36
CA ILE A 63 17.71 -7.43 22.39
C ILE A 63 18.74 -6.46 23.02
N LYS A 64 18.64 -5.17 22.72
CA LYS A 64 19.53 -4.16 23.32
C LYS A 64 19.30 -4.07 24.83
N LYS A 65 18.05 -4.10 25.29
CA LYS A 65 17.69 -4.07 26.70
C LYS A 65 18.20 -5.31 27.46
N SER A 66 18.06 -6.50 26.88
CA SER A 66 18.52 -7.75 27.53
C SER A 66 20.04 -7.91 27.61
N LYS A 67 20.81 -7.16 26.80
CA LYS A 67 22.28 -7.14 26.84
C LYS A 67 22.86 -6.08 27.78
N ALA A 68 22.03 -5.16 28.26
CA ALA A 68 22.43 -4.07 29.15
C ALA A 68 22.09 -4.36 30.63
N ALA A 69 21.47 -5.52 30.90
CA ALA A 69 21.21 -6.07 32.22
C ALA A 69 22.13 -7.27 32.44
#